data_AF-X1PTN7-F1
#
_entry.id   AF-X1PTN7-F1
#
_cell.length_a   1.000
_cell.length_b   1.000
_cell.length_c   1.000
_cell.angle_alpha   90.00
_cell.angle_beta   90.00
_cell.angle_gamma   90.00
#
_symmetry.space_group_name_H-M   'P 1'
#
loop_
_entity.id
_entity.type
_entity.pdbx_description
1 polymer ?
#
loop_
_entity_poly.entity_id
_entity_poly.type
_entity_poly.pdbx_seq_one_letter_code
_entity_poly.pdbx_strand_id
1 'polypeptide(L)'
;MIAAFAKGARVFDEPRYAEAAKATVDFILKNMRKSDGRLLHRYRDEQASLPAQVDDYAFLIWGMLELYETIFEVRYLQIALDLNRDLIEHFWDDNNGGFYFVADDGENLLVRQKEIYDGAIPSGNSVEMLNLLRLGRITANYDFEEKAARIGRAFSRNVKQSP
;
A
#
# COMPACT_ATOMS: atom_id res chain seq x y z
N MET A 1 -9.24 6.00 -5.67
CA MET A 1 -9.30 6.87 -6.86
C MET A 1 -8.26 6.49 -7.92
N ILE A 2 -6.95 6.52 -7.61
CA ILE A 2 -5.86 6.22 -8.56
C ILE A 2 -6.06 4.88 -9.26
N ALA A 3 -6.22 3.78 -8.50
CA ALA A 3 -6.44 2.45 -9.05
C ALA A 3 -7.66 2.37 -10.00
N ALA A 4 -8.76 3.04 -9.66
CA ALA A 4 -9.98 3.06 -10.46
C ALA A 4 -9.77 3.79 -11.79
N PHE A 5 -9.13 4.96 -11.77
CA PHE A 5 -8.83 5.71 -12.99
C PHE A 5 -7.80 5.01 -13.88
N ALA A 6 -6.74 4.43 -13.30
CA ALA A 6 -5.77 3.64 -14.06
C ALA A 6 -6.45 2.45 -14.77
N LYS A 7 -7.23 1.64 -14.02
CA LYS A 7 -8.01 0.54 -14.62
C LYS A 7 -9.00 1.03 -15.68
N GLY A 8 -9.69 2.13 -15.41
CA GLY A 8 -10.64 2.74 -16.34
C GLY A 8 -9.98 3.15 -17.65
N ALA A 9 -8.81 3.81 -17.58
CA ALA A 9 -8.04 4.16 -18.77
C ALA A 9 -7.70 2.92 -19.62
N ARG A 10 -7.19 1.86 -18.98
CA ARG A 10 -6.81 0.61 -19.68
C ARG A 10 -8.00 -0.10 -20.32
N VAL A 11 -9.14 -0.14 -19.64
CA VAL A 11 -10.32 -0.91 -20.08
C VAL A 11 -11.13 -0.15 -21.13
N PHE A 12 -11.27 1.17 -20.98
CA PHE A 12 -12.08 1.99 -21.88
C PHE A 12 -11.29 2.70 -22.97
N ASP A 13 -9.96 2.54 -22.99
CA ASP A 13 -9.05 3.26 -23.89
C ASP A 13 -9.23 4.79 -23.80
N GLU A 14 -9.29 5.30 -22.56
CA GLU A 14 -9.51 6.72 -22.25
C GLU A 14 -8.29 7.32 -21.51
N PRO A 15 -7.34 7.95 -22.24
CA PRO A 15 -6.10 8.47 -21.67
C PRO A 15 -6.30 9.50 -20.56
N ARG A 16 -7.41 10.25 -20.56
CA ARG A 16 -7.67 11.27 -19.53
C ARG A 16 -7.75 10.69 -18.12
N TYR A 17 -8.18 9.44 -17.98
CA TYR A 17 -8.19 8.77 -16.68
C TYR A 17 -6.77 8.43 -16.21
N ALA A 18 -5.88 7.99 -17.10
CA ALA A 18 -4.49 7.73 -16.74
C ALA A 18 -3.78 9.02 -16.33
N GLU A 19 -4.02 10.13 -17.03
CA GLU A 19 -3.49 11.45 -16.66
C GLU A 19 -3.99 11.92 -15.28
N ALA A 20 -5.26 11.70 -14.96
CA ALA A 20 -5.80 12.02 -13.63
C ALA A 20 -5.14 11.17 -12.53
N ALA A 21 -4.96 9.87 -12.76
CA ALA A 21 -4.27 8.96 -11.83
C ALA A 21 -2.81 9.39 -11.62
N LYS A 22 -2.10 9.68 -12.71
CA LYS A 22 -0.72 10.17 -12.73
C LYS A 22 -0.58 11.47 -11.94
N ALA A 23 -1.40 12.47 -12.22
CA ALA A 23 -1.38 13.76 -11.53
C ALA A 23 -1.62 13.60 -10.02
N THR A 24 -2.49 12.66 -9.62
CA THR A 24 -2.76 12.38 -8.21
C THR A 24 -1.55 11.75 -7.52
N VAL A 25 -0.93 10.74 -8.13
CA VAL A 25 0.29 10.12 -7.57
C VAL A 25 1.40 11.17 -7.45
N ASP A 26 1.65 11.94 -8.51
CA ASP A 26 2.68 12.96 -8.53
C ASP A 26 2.43 14.04 -7.46
N PHE A 27 1.17 14.40 -7.21
CA PHE A 27 0.80 15.29 -6.11
C PHE A 27 1.15 14.70 -4.73
N ILE A 28 0.79 13.44 -4.47
CA ILE A 28 1.07 12.77 -3.20
C ILE A 28 2.59 12.67 -2.98
N LEU A 29 3.34 12.25 -4.00
CA LEU A 29 4.79 12.11 -3.92
C LEU A 29 5.50 13.45 -3.70
N LYS A 30 4.98 14.52 -4.29
CA LYS A 30 5.55 15.87 -4.13
C LYS A 30 5.24 16.47 -2.77
N ASN A 31 4.02 16.31 -2.28
CA ASN A 31 3.51 17.10 -1.15
C ASN A 31 3.37 16.30 0.14
N MET A 32 3.23 14.98 0.07
CA MET A 32 2.89 14.10 1.20
C MET A 32 3.95 13.01 1.42
N ARG A 33 5.09 13.09 0.74
CA ARG A 33 6.25 12.23 1.00
C ARG A 33 7.39 13.09 1.55
N LYS A 34 7.91 12.70 2.71
CA LYS A 34 9.05 13.37 3.35
C LYS A 34 10.36 13.08 2.59
N SER A 35 11.40 13.85 2.89
CA SER A 35 12.74 13.65 2.31
C SER A 35 13.40 12.31 2.69
N ASP A 36 12.99 11.72 3.81
CA ASP A 36 13.39 10.38 4.24
C ASP A 36 12.62 9.25 3.53
N GLY A 37 11.68 9.59 2.64
CA GLY A 37 10.88 8.64 1.87
C GLY A 37 9.53 8.28 2.50
N ARG A 38 9.30 8.60 3.79
CA ARG A 38 8.09 8.19 4.52
C ARG A 38 6.87 9.03 4.10
N LEU A 39 5.69 8.42 4.13
CA LEU A 39 4.43 9.06 3.78
C LEU A 39 3.83 9.83 4.97
N LEU A 40 3.03 10.83 4.63
CA LEU A 40 2.18 11.57 5.55
C LEU A 40 0.71 11.27 5.23
N HIS A 41 -0.11 11.14 6.26
CA HIS A 41 -1.52 10.74 6.14
C HIS A 41 -2.41 11.85 5.60
N ARG A 42 -2.13 13.11 5.97
CA ARG A 42 -3.05 14.23 5.76
C ARG A 42 -2.40 15.37 5.00
N TYR A 43 -3.16 15.96 4.07
CA TYR A 43 -2.84 17.24 3.44
C TYR A 43 -4.00 18.21 3.58
N ARG A 44 -3.75 19.42 4.12
CA ARG A 44 -4.75 20.49 4.25
C ARG A 44 -4.04 21.84 4.36
N ASP A 45 -4.62 22.88 3.76
CA ASP A 45 -4.14 24.26 3.85
C ASP A 45 -2.63 24.36 3.47
N GLU A 46 -2.28 23.71 2.36
CA GLU A 46 -0.92 23.59 1.81
C GLU A 46 0.09 22.83 2.69
N GLN A 47 -0.37 22.19 3.76
CA GLN A 47 0.48 21.50 4.73
C GLN A 47 0.18 20.00 4.78
N ALA A 48 1.24 19.20 4.70
CA ALA A 48 1.18 17.78 4.99
C ALA A 48 1.52 17.51 6.46
N SER A 49 0.78 16.61 7.10
CA SER A 49 0.97 16.28 8.52
C SER A 49 0.52 14.86 8.83
N LEU A 50 0.90 14.41 10.03
CA LEU A 50 0.61 13.09 10.61
C LEU A 50 1.35 11.95 9.89
N PRO A 51 2.02 11.04 10.64
CA PRO A 51 2.60 9.84 10.04
C PRO A 51 1.53 9.02 9.31
N ALA A 52 1.88 8.52 8.14
CA ALA A 52 1.04 7.58 7.40
C ALA A 52 0.88 6.25 8.14
N GLN A 53 -0.26 5.62 7.92
CA GLN A 53 -0.64 4.32 8.46
C GLN A 53 -0.52 3.25 7.37
N VAL A 54 -0.63 1.97 7.75
CA VAL A 54 -0.53 0.84 6.80
C VAL A 54 -1.45 1.01 5.58
N ASP A 55 -2.65 1.56 5.78
CA ASP A 55 -3.62 1.77 4.71
C ASP A 55 -3.10 2.77 3.67
N ASP A 56 -2.51 3.89 4.11
CA ASP A 56 -1.99 4.91 3.19
C ASP A 56 -0.93 4.32 2.25
N TYR A 57 -0.05 3.48 2.77
CA TYR A 57 0.95 2.75 1.99
C TYR A 57 0.28 1.73 1.06
N ALA A 58 -0.52 0.82 1.60
CA ALA A 58 -1.09 -0.30 0.85
C ALA A 58 -1.98 0.18 -0.30
N PHE A 59 -2.84 1.16 -0.07
CA PHE A 59 -3.72 1.69 -1.11
C PHE A 59 -2.98 2.52 -2.16
N LEU A 60 -1.92 3.25 -1.77
CA LEU A 60 -1.12 4.01 -2.72
C LEU A 60 -0.25 3.09 -3.59
N ILE A 61 0.37 2.06 -3.00
CA ILE A 61 1.09 1.00 -3.71
C ILE A 61 0.15 0.34 -4.72
N TRP A 62 -1.07 -0.05 -4.29
CA TRP A 62 -2.06 -0.62 -5.19
C TRP A 62 -2.36 0.31 -6.38
N GLY A 63 -2.60 1.61 -6.10
CA GLY A 63 -2.81 2.62 -7.14
C GLY A 63 -1.63 2.72 -8.12
N MET A 64 -0.40 2.72 -7.63
CA MET A 64 0.80 2.79 -8.47
C MET A 64 1.01 1.53 -9.32
N LEU A 65 0.68 0.34 -8.80
CA LEU A 65 0.75 -0.90 -9.57
C LEU A 65 -0.27 -0.89 -10.73
N GLU A 66 -1.51 -0.45 -10.48
CA GLU A 66 -2.49 -0.29 -11.56
C GLU A 66 -2.04 0.76 -12.58
N LEU A 67 -1.48 1.88 -12.13
CA LEU A 67 -0.98 2.92 -13.02
C LEU A 67 0.18 2.39 -13.87
N TYR A 68 1.14 1.71 -13.26
CA TYR A 68 2.27 1.08 -13.96
C TYR A 68 1.79 0.10 -15.03
N GLU A 69 0.85 -0.79 -14.73
CA GLU A 69 0.32 -1.72 -15.73
C GLU A 69 -0.54 -1.06 -16.81
N THR A 70 -0.93 0.20 -16.62
CA THR A 70 -1.73 0.98 -17.57
C THR A 70 -0.83 1.74 -18.55
N ILE A 71 0.22 2.40 -18.06
CA ILE A 71 1.07 3.30 -18.87
C ILE A 71 2.53 2.84 -19.00
N PHE A 72 2.93 1.78 -18.29
CA PHE A 72 4.27 1.19 -18.28
C PHE A 72 5.42 2.15 -17.93
N GLU A 73 5.13 3.23 -17.20
CA GLU A 73 6.16 4.12 -16.65
C GLU A 73 6.83 3.49 -15.41
N VAL A 74 8.03 2.93 -15.60
CA VAL A 74 8.79 2.17 -14.59
C VAL A 74 8.99 2.91 -13.27
N ARG A 75 9.04 4.25 -13.28
CA ARG A 75 9.20 5.04 -12.05
C ARG A 75 8.13 4.72 -11.00
N TYR A 76 6.89 4.44 -11.41
CA TYR A 76 5.80 4.15 -10.48
C TYR A 76 5.98 2.79 -9.81
N LEU A 77 6.47 1.79 -10.55
CA LEU A 77 6.84 0.51 -9.97
C LEU A 77 8.02 0.65 -9.00
N GLN A 78 9.05 1.42 -9.36
CA GLN A 78 10.21 1.62 -8.50
C GLN A 78 9.83 2.29 -7.17
N ILE A 79 8.97 3.30 -7.23
CA ILE A 79 8.50 3.99 -6.03
C ILE A 79 7.57 3.11 -5.20
N ALA A 80 6.71 2.30 -5.83
CA ALA A 80 5.90 1.31 -5.13
C ALA A 80 6.77 0.29 -4.37
N LEU A 81 7.89 -0.14 -4.95
CA LEU A 81 8.87 -1.00 -4.27
C LEU A 81 9.55 -0.30 -3.09
N ASP A 82 9.91 0.98 -3.23
CA ASP A 82 10.48 1.75 -2.13
C ASP A 82 9.49 1.89 -0.97
N LEU A 83 8.23 2.22 -1.25
CA LEU A 83 7.19 2.33 -0.23
C LEU A 83 6.88 0.98 0.42
N ASN A 84 6.89 -0.12 -0.35
CA ASN A 84 6.74 -1.46 0.21
C ASN A 84 7.92 -1.84 1.12
N ARG A 85 9.15 -1.43 0.79
CA ARG A 85 10.31 -1.61 1.67
C ARG A 85 10.09 -0.88 3.01
N ASP A 86 9.68 0.38 2.97
CA ASP A 86 9.39 1.17 4.16
C ASP A 86 8.24 0.55 5.00
N LEU A 87 7.25 -0.06 4.32
CA LEU A 87 6.13 -0.75 4.96
C LEU A 87 6.61 -2.03 5.67
N ILE A 88 7.44 -2.82 5.01
CA ILE A 88 8.06 -4.03 5.59
C ILE A 88 8.95 -3.67 6.76
N GLU A 89 9.78 -2.64 6.65
CA GLU A 89 10.74 -2.26 7.69
C GLU A 89 10.05 -1.83 8.98
N HIS A 90 9.02 -0.98 8.89
CA HIS A 90 8.47 -0.31 10.07
C HIS A 90 7.15 -0.90 10.60
N PHE A 91 6.44 -1.68 9.78
CA PHE A 91 5.09 -2.15 10.12
C PHE A 91 5.00 -3.67 10.21
N TRP A 92 5.94 -4.44 9.66
CA TRP A 92 5.85 -5.90 9.66
C TRP A 92 5.97 -6.51 11.06
N ASP A 93 5.18 -7.55 11.35
CA ASP A 93 5.37 -8.40 12.52
C ASP A 93 6.12 -9.68 12.17
N ASP A 94 7.40 -9.75 12.51
CA ASP A 94 8.21 -10.94 12.29
C ASP A 94 7.76 -12.16 13.09
N ASN A 95 7.03 -11.99 14.18
CA ASN A 95 6.60 -13.11 15.02
C ASN A 95 5.31 -13.74 14.49
N ASN A 96 4.28 -12.92 14.21
CA ASN A 96 2.95 -13.44 13.85
C ASN A 96 2.55 -13.18 12.39
N GLY A 97 3.35 -12.46 11.61
CA GLY A 97 3.02 -12.04 10.25
C GLY A 97 1.96 -10.94 10.20
N GLY A 98 1.82 -10.31 9.04
CA GLY A 98 0.95 -9.13 8.90
C GLY A 98 1.63 -7.85 9.34
N PHE A 99 0.95 -6.75 9.05
CA PHE A 99 1.41 -5.40 9.32
C PHE A 99 0.60 -4.79 10.47
N TYR A 100 1.30 -4.13 11.37
CA TYR A 100 0.71 -3.25 12.37
C TYR A 100 0.13 -2.01 11.69
N PHE A 101 -0.88 -1.40 12.31
CA PHE A 101 -1.59 -0.26 11.76
C PHE A 101 -0.71 1.00 11.71
N VAL A 102 0.12 1.19 12.73
CA VAL A 102 1.07 2.31 12.85
C VAL A 102 2.51 1.82 12.83
N ALA A 103 3.41 2.68 12.39
CA ALA A 103 4.84 2.41 12.35
C ALA A 103 5.45 2.25 13.75
N ASP A 104 6.63 1.64 13.84
CA ASP A 104 7.36 1.42 15.10
C ASP A 104 8.16 2.65 15.53
N ASP A 105 8.49 3.51 14.58
CA ASP A 105 9.16 4.79 14.73
C ASP A 105 8.20 5.98 14.93
N GLY A 106 6.90 5.68 15.10
CA GLY A 106 5.83 6.66 15.30
C GLY A 106 5.54 6.98 16.78
N GLU A 107 4.27 7.25 17.08
CA GLU A 107 3.83 7.42 18.47
C GLU A 107 4.09 6.16 19.28
N ASN A 108 4.62 6.34 20.50
CA ASN A 108 4.93 5.23 21.39
C ASN A 108 3.64 4.68 22.02
N LEU A 109 2.95 3.81 21.28
CA LEU A 109 1.76 3.11 21.74
C LEU A 109 2.14 1.92 22.62
N LEU A 110 1.41 1.74 23.74
CA LEU A 110 1.59 0.57 24.62
C LEU A 110 1.38 -0.77 23.87
N VAL A 111 0.47 -0.78 22.89
CA VAL A 111 0.18 -1.93 22.03
C VAL A 111 -0.11 -1.43 20.62
N ARG A 112 0.63 -1.92 19.62
CA ARG A 112 0.28 -1.74 18.21
C ARG A 112 -0.71 -2.82 17.80
N GLN A 113 -1.81 -2.42 17.15
CA GLN A 113 -2.82 -3.34 16.65
C GLN A 113 -2.60 -3.64 15.17
N LYS A 114 -3.15 -4.75 14.70
CA LYS A 114 -3.23 -5.08 13.27
C LYS A 114 -4.68 -5.03 12.86
N GLU A 115 -4.99 -4.19 11.89
CA GLU A 115 -6.32 -4.15 11.30
C GLU A 115 -6.46 -5.28 10.28
N ILE A 116 -7.47 -6.11 10.51
CA ILE A 116 -7.72 -7.35 9.75
C ILE A 116 -9.19 -7.50 9.36
N TYR A 117 -10.04 -6.59 9.84
CA TYR A 117 -11.45 -6.63 9.58
C TYR A 117 -11.72 -5.95 8.23
N ASP A 118 -12.02 -6.78 7.23
CA ASP A 118 -12.42 -6.31 5.91
C ASP A 118 -13.91 -5.96 5.92
N GLY A 119 -14.20 -4.69 6.25
CA GLY A 119 -15.55 -4.14 6.25
C GLY A 119 -15.96 -3.61 4.88
N ALA A 120 -16.57 -2.41 4.86
CA ALA A 120 -16.89 -1.72 3.60
C ALA A 120 -15.64 -1.32 2.80
N ILE A 121 -14.52 -1.13 3.51
CA ILE A 121 -13.19 -0.86 2.95
C ILE A 121 -12.30 -2.05 3.37
N PRO A 122 -11.53 -2.65 2.44
CA PRO A 122 -10.59 -3.69 2.81
C PRO A 122 -9.50 -3.13 3.72
N SER A 123 -9.06 -3.92 4.69
CA SER A 123 -7.94 -3.57 5.56
C SER A 123 -6.65 -3.43 4.76
N GLY A 124 -5.73 -2.58 5.23
CA GLY A 124 -4.40 -2.44 4.63
C GLY A 124 -3.64 -3.76 4.55
N ASN A 125 -3.83 -4.67 5.50
CA ASN A 125 -3.27 -6.02 5.44
C ASN A 125 -3.78 -6.83 4.24
N SER A 126 -5.08 -6.79 3.97
CA SER A 126 -5.67 -7.51 2.84
C SER A 126 -5.25 -6.92 1.50
N VAL A 127 -5.21 -5.58 1.38
CA VAL A 127 -4.70 -4.90 0.18
C VAL A 127 -3.22 -5.20 -0.02
N GLU A 128 -2.42 -5.13 1.04
CA GLU A 128 -0.97 -5.34 0.94
C GLU A 128 -0.60 -6.80 0.65
N MET A 129 -1.37 -7.76 1.16
CA MET A 129 -1.20 -9.17 0.78
C MET A 129 -1.27 -9.34 -0.74
N LEU A 130 -2.23 -8.68 -1.39
CA LEU A 130 -2.38 -8.72 -2.85
C LEU A 130 -1.27 -7.93 -3.56
N ASN A 131 -0.86 -6.79 -3.02
CA ASN A 131 0.27 -6.02 -3.55
C ASN A 131 1.56 -6.84 -3.54
N LEU A 132 1.88 -7.51 -2.42
CA LEU A 132 3.05 -8.37 -2.28
C LEU A 132 3.05 -9.52 -3.30
N LEU A 133 1.89 -10.16 -3.55
CA LEU A 133 1.79 -11.17 -4.61
C LEU A 133 2.10 -10.59 -5.98
N ARG A 134 1.56 -9.41 -6.31
CA ARG A 134 1.82 -8.73 -7.59
C ARG A 134 3.28 -8.31 -7.73
N LEU A 135 3.83 -7.68 -6.70
CA LEU A 135 5.23 -7.28 -6.65
C LEU A 135 6.15 -8.49 -6.80
N GLY A 136 5.88 -9.58 -6.09
CA GLY A 136 6.62 -10.84 -6.20
C GLY A 136 6.62 -11.39 -7.62
N ARG A 137 5.47 -11.40 -8.30
CA ARG A 137 5.35 -11.85 -9.69
C ARG A 137 6.04 -10.92 -10.70
N ILE A 138 5.90 -9.60 -10.53
CA ILE A 138 6.51 -8.60 -11.44
C ILE A 138 8.05 -8.62 -11.32
N THR A 139 8.57 -8.79 -10.10
CA THR A 139 10.01 -8.68 -9.79
C THR A 139 10.73 -10.01 -9.66
N ALA A 140 10.01 -11.14 -9.75
CA ALA A 140 10.50 -12.48 -9.43
C ALA A 140 11.13 -12.58 -8.02
N ASN A 141 10.64 -11.77 -7.07
CA ASN A 141 11.11 -11.80 -5.69
C ASN A 141 10.21 -12.70 -4.83
N TYR A 142 10.73 -13.88 -4.47
CA TYR A 142 10.01 -14.88 -3.67
C TYR A 142 9.68 -14.42 -2.25
N ASP A 143 10.48 -13.50 -1.67
CA ASP A 143 10.26 -13.03 -0.30
C ASP A 143 8.92 -12.30 -0.16
N PHE A 144 8.47 -11.61 -1.21
CA PHE A 144 7.15 -10.98 -1.23
C PHE A 144 6.03 -12.02 -1.24
N GLU A 145 6.16 -13.09 -2.03
CA GLU A 145 5.18 -14.19 -2.04
C GLU A 145 5.13 -14.91 -0.69
N GLU A 146 6.27 -15.10 -0.03
CA GLU A 146 6.34 -15.67 1.31
C GLU A 146 5.64 -14.78 2.35
N LYS A 147 5.91 -13.47 2.33
CA LYS A 147 5.23 -12.52 3.24
C LYS A 147 3.72 -12.49 3.00
N ALA A 148 3.27 -12.49 1.75
CA ALA A 148 1.85 -12.62 1.43
C ALA A 148 1.23 -13.91 2.00
N ALA A 149 1.93 -15.05 1.86
CA ALA A 149 1.47 -16.31 2.43
C ALA A 149 1.44 -16.28 3.98
N ARG A 150 2.38 -15.59 4.63
CA ARG A 150 2.38 -15.37 6.09
C ARG A 150 1.19 -14.53 6.54
N ILE A 151 0.81 -13.51 5.80
CA ILE A 151 -0.41 -12.72 6.05
C ILE A 151 -1.65 -13.62 6.02
N GLY A 152 -1.81 -14.39 4.94
CA GLY A 152 -2.93 -15.33 4.82
C GLY A 152 -2.99 -16.34 5.96
N ARG A 153 -1.85 -16.90 6.38
CA ARG A 153 -1.79 -17.81 7.54
C ARG A 153 -2.17 -17.13 8.85
N ALA A 154 -1.69 -15.91 9.09
CA ALA A 154 -1.96 -15.14 10.30
C ALA A 154 -3.47 -14.92 10.50
N PHE A 155 -4.19 -14.59 9.43
CA PHE A 155 -5.59 -14.18 9.52
C PHE A 155 -6.60 -15.30 9.20
N SER A 156 -6.16 -16.42 8.61
CA SER A 156 -7.01 -17.60 8.38
C SER A 156 -7.62 -18.21 9.65
N ARG A 157 -6.97 -18.04 10.82
CA ARG A 157 -7.51 -18.56 12.10
C ARG A 157 -8.80 -17.87 12.52
N ASN A 158 -8.93 -16.58 12.22
CA ASN A 158 -10.10 -15.79 12.59
C ASN A 158 -11.29 -16.11 11.69
N VAL A 159 -11.03 -16.36 10.39
CA VAL A 159 -12.06 -16.84 9.45
C VAL A 159 -12.65 -18.18 9.88
N LYS A 160 -11.83 -19.08 10.45
CA LYS A 160 -12.32 -20.37 10.97
C LYS A 160 -13.18 -20.27 12.23
N GLN A 161 -13.11 -19.15 12.95
CA GLN A 161 -13.84 -18.96 14.21
C GLN A 161 -15.19 -18.26 14.02
N SER A 162 -15.40 -17.58 12.90
CA SER A 162 -16.68 -16.95 12.51
C SER A 162 -16.99 -17.25 11.03
N PRO A 163 -17.57 -18.43 10.71
CA PRO A 163 -17.92 -18.83 9.35
C PRO A 163 -19.03 -18.00 8.73
#